data_AF-A0A3B9AQH8-F1
#
_entry.id   AF-A0A3B9AQH8-F1
#
_cell.length_a   1.000
_cell.length_b   1.000
_cell.length_c   1.000
_cell.angle_alpha   90.00
_cell.angle_beta   90.00
_cell.angle_gamma   90.00
#
_symmetry.space_group_name_H-M   'P 1'
#
loop_
_entity.id
_entity.type
_entity.pdbx_description
1 polymer ?
#
loop_
_entity_poly.entity_id
_entity_poly.type
_entity_poly.pdbx_seq_one_letter_code
_entity_poly.pdbx_strand_id
1 'polypeptide(L)'
;MKAVGKLRSPENTTKATRAFHFFNVNKNMVRVWLNEIEVIESAREYVILYLSDGQKLLTKYSLREISQLLRDFQLVQVHRSFLVATPHVQSFNAGEVLTRHKQVPIGRLYRGALDFLSDSTAT
;
A
#
# COMPACT_ATOMS: atom_id res chain seq x y z
N MET A 1 32.37 49.23 -13.03
CA MET A 1 32.40 48.27 -11.90
C MET A 1 31.22 47.32 -12.03
N LYS A 2 31.42 46.04 -11.69
CA LYS A 2 30.50 44.90 -11.90
C LYS A 2 29.28 44.95 -10.98
N ALA A 3 28.13 44.51 -11.46
CA ALA A 3 27.16 43.76 -10.65
C ALA A 3 26.24 42.93 -11.56
N VAL A 4 26.56 41.63 -11.67
CA VAL A 4 25.68 40.61 -12.24
C VAL A 4 24.68 40.23 -11.14
N GLY A 5 23.42 40.62 -11.33
CA GLY A 5 22.31 40.17 -10.50
C GLY A 5 22.03 38.70 -10.77
N LYS A 6 22.60 37.86 -9.90
CA LYS A 6 22.51 36.39 -9.90
C LYS A 6 21.05 35.92 -9.89
N LEU A 7 20.74 35.02 -10.82
CA LEU A 7 19.50 34.25 -10.92
C LEU A 7 19.03 33.76 -9.55
N ARG A 8 17.86 34.21 -9.11
CA ARG A 8 17.06 33.49 -8.12
C ARG A 8 16.09 32.62 -8.91
N SER A 9 16.48 31.37 -9.15
CA SER A 9 15.55 30.33 -9.56
C SER A 9 14.42 30.26 -8.51
N PRO A 10 13.14 30.21 -8.89
CA PRO A 10 12.10 29.94 -7.93
C PRO A 10 12.34 28.52 -7.38
N GLU A 11 12.43 28.44 -6.06
CA GLU A 11 12.30 27.21 -5.31
C GLU A 11 11.03 26.46 -5.75
N ASN A 12 11.19 25.46 -6.61
CA ASN A 12 10.12 24.56 -6.97
C ASN A 12 9.85 23.65 -5.76
N THR A 13 9.06 24.15 -4.81
CA THR A 13 8.52 23.35 -3.70
C THR A 13 7.66 22.27 -4.32
N THR A 14 8.25 21.09 -4.54
CA THR A 14 7.59 19.90 -5.05
C THR A 14 6.54 19.47 -4.05
N LYS A 15 5.32 20.00 -4.20
CA LYS A 15 4.15 19.52 -3.48
C LYS A 15 3.97 18.06 -3.89
N ALA A 16 4.26 17.12 -2.99
CA ALA A 16 4.12 15.70 -3.28
C ALA A 16 2.66 15.40 -3.67
N THR A 17 2.42 15.11 -4.95
CA THR A 17 1.09 14.76 -5.44
C THR A 17 0.70 13.41 -4.86
N ARG A 18 -0.46 13.35 -4.19
CA ARG A 18 -1.00 12.10 -3.64
C ARG A 18 -1.21 11.08 -4.77
N ALA A 19 -0.59 9.91 -4.64
CA ALA A 19 -0.66 8.87 -5.66
C ALA A 19 -2.03 8.16 -5.67
N PHE A 20 -2.53 7.86 -6.87
CA PHE A 20 -3.78 7.13 -7.08
C PHE A 20 -3.68 6.18 -8.27
N HIS A 21 -4.60 5.21 -8.31
CA HIS A 21 -4.84 4.35 -9.47
C HIS A 21 -6.33 4.23 -9.74
N PHE A 22 -6.72 4.01 -11.00
CA PHE A 22 -8.11 3.70 -11.33
C PHE A 22 -8.31 2.20 -11.44
N PHE A 23 -9.26 1.67 -10.69
CA PHE A 23 -9.64 0.25 -10.74
C PHE A 23 -11.01 0.11 -11.41
N ASN A 24 -11.17 -0.93 -12.24
CA ASN A 24 -12.47 -1.28 -12.80
C ASN A 24 -13.27 -2.06 -11.77
N VAL A 25 -14.30 -1.42 -11.22
CA VAL A 25 -15.22 -1.99 -10.22
C VAL A 25 -16.63 -1.92 -10.80
N ASN A 26 -17.25 -3.07 -11.04
CA ASN A 26 -18.60 -3.16 -11.61
C ASN A 26 -18.79 -2.31 -12.90
N LYS A 27 -17.82 -2.37 -13.82
CA LYS A 27 -17.78 -1.60 -15.08
C LYS A 27 -17.54 -0.09 -14.92
N ASN A 28 -17.26 0.39 -13.71
CA ASN A 28 -16.92 1.77 -13.42
C ASN A 28 -15.44 1.92 -13.12
N MET A 29 -14.81 3.00 -13.60
CA MET A 29 -13.44 3.35 -13.22
C MET A 29 -13.46 4.12 -11.91
N VAL A 30 -13.12 3.45 -10.81
CA VAL A 30 -13.09 4.03 -9.47
C VAL A 30 -11.66 4.47 -9.17
N ARG A 31 -11.47 5.76 -8.86
CA ARG A 31 -10.19 6.27 -8.35
C ARG A 31 -9.98 5.78 -6.93
N VAL A 32 -8.83 5.16 -6.68
CA VAL A 32 -8.39 4.73 -5.35
C VAL A 32 -7.08 5.42 -5.01
N TRP A 33 -7.03 6.06 -3.84
CA TRP A 33 -5.78 6.59 -3.32
C TRP A 33 -4.95 5.45 -2.76
N LEU A 34 -3.72 5.31 -3.21
CA LEU A 34 -2.93 4.12 -2.93
C LEU A 34 -2.49 4.04 -1.46
N ASN A 35 -2.39 5.21 -0.81
CA ASN A 35 -2.16 5.29 0.62
C ASN A 35 -3.40 4.96 1.48
N GLU A 36 -4.58 4.72 0.90
CA GLU A 36 -5.78 4.26 1.63
C GLU A 36 -5.93 2.73 1.60
N ILE A 37 -5.14 2.02 0.80
CA ILE A 37 -5.21 0.56 0.73
C ILE A 37 -4.54 -0.02 1.98
N GLU A 38 -5.30 -0.72 2.81
CA GLU A 38 -4.79 -1.41 4.02
C GLU A 38 -4.36 -2.84 3.71
N VAL A 39 -5.22 -3.58 3.00
CA VAL A 39 -5.05 -5.00 2.69
C VAL A 39 -5.54 -5.28 1.28
N ILE A 40 -4.87 -6.20 0.60
CA ILE A 40 -5.34 -6.79 -0.65
C ILE A 40 -5.50 -8.29 -0.44
N GLU A 41 -6.69 -8.81 -0.69
CA GLU A 41 -7.03 -10.23 -0.57
C GLU A 41 -7.32 -10.83 -1.93
N SER A 42 -6.76 -12.00 -2.20
CA SER A 42 -7.10 -12.78 -3.40
C SER A 42 -8.48 -13.44 -3.26
N ALA A 43 -9.30 -13.29 -4.29
CA ALA A 43 -10.65 -13.86 -4.40
C ALA A 43 -10.85 -14.47 -5.81
N ARG A 44 -10.42 -15.72 -6.00
CA ARG A 44 -10.36 -16.41 -7.30
C ARG A 44 -9.54 -15.59 -8.33
N GLU A 45 -10.14 -15.16 -9.43
CA GLU A 45 -9.54 -14.31 -10.48
C GLU A 45 -9.60 -12.80 -10.18
N TYR A 46 -10.07 -12.43 -8.98
CA TYR A 46 -10.17 -11.06 -8.51
C TYR A 46 -9.27 -10.84 -7.28
N VAL A 47 -9.16 -9.57 -6.91
CA VAL A 47 -8.73 -9.16 -5.58
C VAL A 47 -9.76 -8.23 -4.94
N ILE A 48 -9.81 -8.28 -3.61
CA ILE A 48 -10.56 -7.33 -2.78
C ILE A 48 -9.55 -6.34 -2.21
N LEU A 49 -9.75 -5.05 -2.49
CA LEU A 49 -9.02 -3.95 -1.84
C LEU A 49 -9.80 -3.54 -0.60
N TYR A 50 -9.17 -3.62 0.57
CA TYR A 50 -9.70 -3.09 1.83
C TYR A 50 -9.14 -1.68 2.02
N LEU A 51 -10.03 -0.69 2.11
CA LEU A 51 -9.65 0.71 2.23
C LEU A 51 -9.77 1.23 3.67
N SER A 52 -9.03 2.28 3.99
CA SER A 52 -8.92 2.86 5.33
C SER A 52 -10.17 3.58 5.84
N ASP A 53 -11.17 3.76 4.98
CA ASP A 53 -12.50 4.23 5.35
C ASP A 53 -13.50 3.07 5.58
N GLY A 54 -13.02 1.83 5.54
CA GLY A 54 -13.82 0.62 5.71
C GLY A 54 -14.46 0.08 4.43
N GLN A 55 -14.33 0.79 3.29
CA GLN A 55 -14.83 0.31 2.01
C GLN A 55 -14.05 -0.91 1.49
N LYS A 56 -14.73 -1.70 0.66
CA LYS A 56 -14.14 -2.87 -0.03
C LYS A 56 -14.44 -2.79 -1.51
N LEU A 57 -13.41 -2.93 -2.34
CA LEU A 57 -13.55 -2.90 -3.80
C LEU A 57 -13.09 -4.22 -4.41
N LEU A 58 -13.97 -4.86 -5.19
CA LEU A 58 -13.64 -6.06 -5.97
C LEU A 58 -13.19 -5.64 -7.37
N THR A 59 -11.97 -6.01 -7.75
CA THR A 59 -11.38 -5.66 -9.06
C THR A 59 -10.66 -6.85 -9.67
N LYS A 60 -10.66 -6.95 -11.00
CA LYS A 60 -10.15 -8.11 -11.74
C LYS A 60 -8.64 -8.04 -11.90
N TYR A 61 -7.93 -8.50 -10.88
CA TYR A 61 -6.50 -8.76 -10.88
C TYR A 61 -6.23 -10.05 -10.10
N SER A 62 -5.17 -10.76 -10.45
CA SER A 62 -4.52 -11.69 -9.55
C SER A 62 -3.68 -10.95 -8.50
N LEU A 63 -3.34 -11.64 -7.41
CA LEU A 63 -2.48 -11.06 -6.36
C LEU A 63 -1.08 -10.69 -6.90
N ARG A 64 -0.58 -11.44 -7.89
CA ARG A 64 0.70 -11.18 -8.54
C ARG A 64 0.65 -9.90 -9.39
N GLU A 65 -0.38 -9.75 -10.23
CA GLU A 65 -0.52 -8.59 -11.10
C GLU A 65 -0.64 -7.30 -10.28
N ILE A 66 -1.47 -7.31 -9.22
CA ILE A 66 -1.63 -6.12 -8.40
C ILE A 66 -0.40 -5.80 -7.54
N SER A 67 0.33 -6.82 -7.07
CA SER A 67 1.61 -6.63 -6.39
C SER A 67 2.63 -5.93 -7.30
N GLN A 68 2.70 -6.35 -8.58
CA GLN A 68 3.59 -5.71 -9.56
C GLN A 68 3.14 -4.29 -9.91
N LEU A 69 1.83 -4.08 -10.06
CA LEU A 69 1.24 -2.77 -10.34
C LEU A 69 1.52 -1.76 -9.21
N LEU A 70 1.48 -2.23 -7.96
CA LEU A 70 1.59 -1.41 -6.75
C LEU A 70 2.91 -1.61 -6.00
N ARG A 71 3.96 -2.06 -6.69
CA ARG A 71 5.25 -2.42 -6.07
C ARG A 71 5.91 -1.30 -5.25
N ASP A 72 5.63 -0.04 -5.60
CA ASP A 72 6.21 1.14 -4.95
C ASP A 72 5.42 1.60 -3.71
N PHE A 73 4.34 0.89 -3.33
CA PHE A 73 3.38 1.31 -2.29
C PHE A 73 3.50 0.55 -0.96
N GLN A 74 4.71 0.15 -0.56
CA GLN A 74 5.00 -0.44 0.76
C GLN A 74 4.09 -1.63 1.13
N LEU A 75 3.73 -2.43 0.12
CA LEU A 75 2.95 -3.65 0.26
C LEU A 75 3.88 -4.83 0.55
N VAL A 76 3.54 -5.61 1.57
CA VAL A 76 4.26 -6.84 1.94
C VAL A 76 3.32 -8.02 1.80
N GLN A 77 3.78 -9.07 1.13
CA GLN A 77 3.03 -10.33 1.08
C GLN A 77 3.23 -11.09 2.38
N VAL A 78 2.13 -11.35 3.09
CA VAL A 78 2.14 -12.05 4.39
C VAL A 78 1.46 -13.42 4.31
N HIS A 79 0.80 -13.71 3.20
CA HIS A 79 0.17 -15.00 2.93
C HIS A 79 0.04 -15.20 1.42
N ARG A 80 -0.20 -16.44 0.96
CA ARG A 80 -0.42 -16.73 -0.48
C ARG A 80 -1.63 -15.98 -1.06
N SER A 81 -2.52 -15.49 -0.20
CA SER A 81 -3.75 -14.78 -0.56
C SER A 81 -3.78 -13.33 -0.07
N PHE A 82 -2.74 -12.81 0.58
CA PHE A 82 -2.79 -11.49 1.21
C PHE A 82 -1.51 -10.66 1.00
N LEU A 83 -1.71 -9.41 0.63
CA LEU A 83 -0.73 -8.32 0.77
C LEU A 83 -1.25 -7.36 1.83
N VAL A 84 -0.36 -6.82 2.66
CA VAL A 84 -0.69 -5.80 3.68
C VAL A 84 0.17 -4.57 3.43
N ALA A 85 -0.43 -3.38 3.51
CA ALA A 85 0.30 -2.13 3.46
C ALA A 85 0.91 -1.84 4.83
N THR A 86 2.24 -1.78 4.88
CA THR A 86 2.98 -1.61 6.14
C THR A 86 2.61 -0.33 6.92
N PRO A 87 2.28 0.82 6.30
CA PRO A 87 1.84 2.00 7.06
C PRO A 87 0.50 1.82 7.80
N HIS A 88 -0.28 0.79 7.47
CA HIS A 88 -1.58 0.50 8.08
C HIS A 88 -1.55 -0.65 9.10
N VAL A 89 -0.36 -1.21 9.37
CA VAL A 89 -0.18 -2.24 10.39
C VAL A 89 -0.29 -1.60 11.78
N GLN A 90 -1.26 -2.04 12.58
CA GLN A 90 -1.42 -1.61 13.97
C GLN A 90 -0.62 -2.49 14.93
N SER A 91 -0.60 -3.80 14.67
CA SER A 91 0.20 -4.77 15.40
C SER A 91 0.37 -6.03 14.57
N PHE A 92 1.34 -6.86 14.91
CA PHE A 92 1.52 -8.19 14.33
C PHE A 92 2.17 -9.11 15.35
N ASN A 93 1.99 -10.41 15.15
CA ASN A 93 2.71 -11.46 15.86
C ASN A 93 3.14 -12.54 14.85
N ALA A 94 3.66 -13.68 15.32
CA ALA A 94 4.14 -14.74 14.43
C ALA A 94 3.04 -15.41 13.56
N GLY A 95 1.75 -15.22 13.91
CA GLY A 95 0.61 -15.86 13.26
C GLY A 95 -0.28 -14.91 12.46
N GLU A 96 -0.24 -13.61 12.71
CA GLU A 96 -1.18 -12.67 12.11
C GLU A 96 -0.73 -11.20 12.17
N VAL A 97 -1.40 -10.40 11.34
CA VAL A 97 -1.26 -8.94 11.25
C VAL A 97 -2.61 -8.31 11.50
N LEU A 98 -2.65 -7.29 12.35
CA LEU A 98 -3.84 -6.48 12.60
C LEU A 98 -3.70 -5.14 11.87
N THR A 99 -4.70 -4.84 11.05
CA THR A 99 -4.97 -3.50 10.50
C THR A 99 -6.26 -2.98 11.13
N ARG A 100 -6.60 -1.71 10.88
CA ARG A 100 -7.81 -1.10 11.46
C ARG A 100 -9.09 -1.89 11.16
N HIS A 101 -9.22 -2.45 9.95
CA HIS A 101 -10.45 -3.13 9.51
C HIS A 101 -10.31 -4.63 9.30
N LYS A 102 -9.11 -5.22 9.49
CA LYS A 102 -8.88 -6.63 9.17
C LYS A 102 -7.74 -7.24 9.97
N GLN A 103 -8.00 -8.45 10.46
CA GLN A 103 -6.98 -9.38 10.95
C GLN A 103 -6.61 -10.34 9.80
N VAL A 104 -5.32 -10.42 9.49
CA VAL A 104 -4.79 -11.15 8.33
C VAL A 104 -3.85 -12.24 8.82
N PRO A 105 -4.11 -13.53 8.49
CA PRO A 105 -3.22 -14.60 8.90
C PRO A 105 -1.87 -14.52 8.17
N ILE A 106 -0.78 -14.80 8.88
CA ILE A 106 0.55 -14.95 8.30
C ILE A 106 0.76 -16.42 7.92
N GLY A 107 1.00 -16.64 6.63
CA GLY A 107 1.30 -17.98 6.13
C GLY A 107 2.66 -18.47 6.63
N ARG A 108 2.80 -19.79 6.83
CA ARG A 108 4.06 -20.40 7.29
C ARG A 108 5.30 -19.97 6.49
N LEU A 109 5.15 -19.80 5.18
CA LEU A 109 6.24 -19.38 4.27
C LEU A 109 6.57 -17.88 4.36
N TYR A 110 5.74 -17.09 5.02
CA TYR A 110 5.84 -15.64 5.14
C TYR A 110 6.11 -15.21 6.59
N ARG A 111 6.46 -16.15 7.48
CA ARG A 111 6.92 -15.81 8.83
C ARG A 111 8.16 -14.93 8.71
N GLY A 112 8.22 -13.91 9.55
CA GLY A 112 9.31 -12.94 9.53
C GLY A 112 9.21 -11.87 8.44
N ALA A 113 8.17 -11.90 7.60
CA ALA A 113 7.99 -10.90 6.54
C ALA A 113 7.82 -9.47 7.07
N LEU A 114 7.53 -9.29 8.36
CA LEU A 114 7.34 -8.00 9.01
C LEU A 114 8.36 -7.69 10.10
N ASP A 115 9.38 -8.54 10.31
CA ASP A 115 10.35 -8.37 11.42
C ASP A 115 11.11 -7.04 11.31
N PHE A 116 11.32 -6.52 10.10
CA PHE A 116 11.92 -5.20 9.91
C PHE A 116 11.13 -4.05 10.55
N LEU A 117 9.83 -4.24 10.84
CA LEU A 117 9.01 -3.24 11.53
C LEU A 117 9.31 -3.16 13.02
N SER A 118 9.79 -4.25 13.67
CA SER A 118 10.17 -4.19 15.09
C SER A 118 11.49 -3.44 15.30
N ASP A 119 12.37 -3.48 14.31
CA ASP A 119 13.71 -2.89 14.40
C ASP A 119 13.69 -1.35 14.29
N SER A 120 12.58 -0.77 13.81
CA SER A 120 12.43 0.67 13.59
C SER A 120 12.01 1.48 14.83
N THR A 121 11.99 0.89 16.03
CA THR A 121 11.68 1.61 17.29
C THR A 121 12.87 2.36 17.91
N ALA A 122 13.98 2.55 17.18
CA ALA A 122 15.11 3.35 17.63
C ALA A 122 15.39 4.53 16.67
N THR A 123 14.69 5.65 16.84
CA THR A 123 15.20 7.04 16.68
C THR A 123 14.21 8.00 17.32
#